data_AF-A0A356IYF8-F1
#
_entry.id   AF-A0A356IYF8-F1
#
_cell.length_a   1.000
_cell.length_b   1.000
_cell.length_c   1.000
_cell.angle_alpha   90.00
_cell.angle_beta   90.00
_cell.angle_gamma   90.00
#
_symmetry.space_group_name_H-M   'P 1'
#
loop_
_entity.id
_entity.type
_entity.pdbx_description
1 polymer ?
#
loop_
_entity_poly.entity_id
_entity_poly.type
_entity_poly.pdbx_seq_one_letter_code
_entity_poly.pdbx_strand_id
1 'polypeptide(L)'
;MTQADYDVLKNLDIETIPFSKRIEAFYEGTRAAADLAQQVMIPQLKALMNPSRKEEILKGLYFRMYAWMRTLVSLNDTVHFQAAASATRSIFELLLDIKLIMDDNPKGAIQKFNAFVEVEKFRMAKGYVDFKNRNPALRYVGDRGKENLVNKQGEQERIEKLRALHWGNDSKGRPIIPKHWSGWPTNKRAEEAGKHDEFFYCASFGLLSWYTHSGPTGVQGMSKEALEAVFGNSHMLAQPMFLDATLLVAKEFKLITAIPQLTDRIKEAGLAVGTVILDEHIKQLKDLENKKG
;
A
#
# COMPACT_ATOMS: atom_id res chain seq x y z
N MET A 1 -23.37 -14.34 -9.93
CA MET A 1 -22.77 -15.13 -11.01
C MET A 1 -23.46 -16.49 -11.04
N THR A 2 -24.13 -16.80 -12.14
CA THR A 2 -24.87 -18.05 -12.38
C THR A 2 -23.92 -19.15 -12.86
N GLN A 3 -24.36 -20.42 -12.86
CA GLN A 3 -23.59 -21.52 -13.46
C GLN A 3 -23.33 -21.28 -14.95
N ALA A 4 -24.27 -20.65 -15.65
CA ALA A 4 -24.12 -20.27 -17.05
C ALA A 4 -22.99 -19.24 -17.24
N ASP A 5 -22.87 -18.26 -16.35
CA ASP A 5 -21.77 -17.28 -16.38
C ASP A 5 -20.41 -17.99 -16.21
N TYR A 6 -20.34 -19.02 -15.36
CA TYR A 6 -19.12 -19.78 -15.12
C TYR A 6 -18.70 -20.62 -16.34
N ASP A 7 -19.66 -21.23 -17.04
CA ASP A 7 -19.38 -22.02 -18.24
C ASP A 7 -18.95 -21.14 -19.42
N VAL A 8 -19.43 -19.89 -19.49
CA VAL A 8 -18.92 -18.85 -20.42
C VAL A 8 -17.49 -18.45 -20.05
N LEU A 9 -17.21 -18.19 -18.76
CA LEU A 9 -15.87 -17.83 -18.29
C LEU A 9 -14.83 -18.91 -18.58
N LYS A 10 -15.22 -20.19 -18.52
CA LYS A 10 -14.30 -21.32 -18.75
C LYS A 10 -13.80 -21.42 -20.20
N ASN A 11 -14.58 -20.89 -21.15
CA ASN A 11 -14.25 -20.86 -22.57
C ASN A 11 -13.88 -19.45 -23.06
N LEU A 12 -13.74 -18.50 -22.13
CA LEU A 12 -13.43 -17.12 -22.40
C LEU A 12 -11.97 -16.98 -22.84
N ASP A 13 -11.76 -16.71 -24.13
CA ASP A 13 -10.45 -16.29 -24.59
C ASP A 13 -10.25 -14.79 -24.30
N ILE A 14 -9.64 -14.49 -23.15
CA ILE A 14 -9.30 -13.13 -22.72
C ILE A 14 -8.36 -12.39 -23.69
N GLU A 15 -7.71 -13.08 -24.62
CA GLU A 15 -6.88 -12.44 -25.65
C GLU A 15 -7.72 -11.77 -26.74
N THR A 16 -8.99 -12.17 -26.88
CA THR A 16 -9.94 -11.54 -27.81
C THR A 16 -10.43 -10.16 -27.31
N ILE A 17 -10.28 -9.87 -26.02
CA ILE A 17 -10.66 -8.58 -25.45
C ILE A 17 -9.54 -7.57 -25.70
N PRO A 18 -9.86 -6.37 -26.26
CA PRO A 18 -8.88 -5.33 -26.50
C PRO A 18 -8.03 -5.05 -25.27
N PHE A 19 -6.71 -4.89 -25.45
CA PHE A 19 -5.79 -4.69 -24.34
C PHE A 19 -6.21 -3.52 -23.44
N SER A 20 -6.58 -2.38 -24.04
CA SER A 20 -7.08 -1.20 -23.32
C SER A 20 -8.30 -1.50 -22.43
N LYS A 21 -9.20 -2.39 -22.86
CA LYS A 21 -10.36 -2.82 -22.06
C LYS A 21 -9.98 -3.68 -20.87
N ARG A 22 -8.93 -4.50 -21.00
CA ARG A 22 -8.37 -5.25 -19.86
C ARG A 22 -7.75 -4.30 -18.83
N ILE A 23 -7.04 -3.27 -19.28
CA ILE A 23 -6.48 -2.22 -18.41
C ILE A 23 -7.60 -1.43 -17.71
N GLU A 24 -8.66 -1.07 -18.43
CA GLU A 24 -9.85 -0.43 -17.86
C GLU A 24 -10.50 -1.31 -16.78
N ALA A 25 -10.62 -2.62 -17.01
CA ALA A 25 -11.14 -3.54 -16.01
C ALA A 25 -10.31 -3.54 -14.71
N PHE A 26 -8.98 -3.45 -14.81
CA PHE A 26 -8.13 -3.32 -13.62
C PHE A 26 -8.34 -1.99 -12.90
N TYR A 27 -8.50 -0.89 -13.62
CA TYR A 27 -8.86 0.39 -13.01
C TYR A 27 -10.20 0.30 -12.27
N GLU A 28 -11.19 -0.33 -12.89
CA GLU A 28 -12.53 -0.55 -12.32
C GLU A 28 -12.51 -1.39 -11.04
N GLY A 29 -11.67 -2.43 -10.98
CA GLY A 29 -11.45 -3.19 -9.76
C GLY A 29 -10.88 -2.36 -8.62
N THR A 30 -9.94 -1.45 -8.91
CA THR A 30 -9.42 -0.50 -7.92
C THR A 30 -10.51 0.45 -7.43
N ARG A 31 -11.37 0.95 -8.33
CA ARG A 31 -12.51 1.80 -7.98
C ARG A 31 -13.49 1.07 -7.07
N ALA A 32 -13.90 -0.15 -7.43
CA ALA A 32 -14.80 -0.96 -6.62
C ALA A 32 -14.27 -1.19 -5.19
N ALA A 33 -12.97 -1.52 -5.05
CA ALA A 33 -12.34 -1.69 -3.75
C ALA A 33 -12.29 -0.38 -2.94
N ALA A 34 -11.99 0.75 -3.58
CA ALA A 34 -11.99 2.06 -2.93
C ALA A 34 -13.40 2.49 -2.50
N ASP A 35 -14.41 2.24 -3.33
CA ASP A 35 -15.81 2.57 -3.04
C ASP A 35 -16.36 1.74 -1.89
N LEU A 36 -16.04 0.44 -1.84
CA LEU A 36 -16.36 -0.41 -0.68
C LEU A 36 -15.81 0.19 0.62
N ALA A 37 -14.53 0.57 0.62
CA ALA A 37 -13.91 1.17 1.80
C ALA A 37 -14.58 2.51 2.16
N GLN A 38 -14.83 3.38 1.19
CA GLN A 38 -15.49 4.68 1.40
C GLN A 38 -16.88 4.54 1.99
N GLN A 39 -17.66 3.58 1.51
CA GLN A 39 -19.07 3.40 1.90
C GLN A 39 -19.20 2.65 3.22
N VAL A 40 -18.29 1.72 3.51
CA VAL A 40 -18.43 0.81 4.66
C VAL A 40 -17.33 1.03 5.67
N MET A 41 -16.07 0.80 5.30
CA MET A 41 -14.98 0.75 6.27
C MET A 41 -14.69 2.11 6.91
N ILE A 42 -14.57 3.16 6.10
CA ILE A 42 -14.17 4.49 6.56
C ILE A 42 -15.19 5.07 7.58
N PRO A 43 -16.51 5.05 7.34
CA PRO A 43 -17.48 5.50 8.35
C PRO A 43 -17.38 4.74 9.66
N GLN A 44 -17.27 3.40 9.62
CA GLN A 44 -17.21 2.57 10.82
C GLN A 44 -15.94 2.85 11.63
N LEU A 45 -14.79 2.92 10.97
CA LEU A 45 -13.52 3.24 11.62
C LEU A 45 -13.47 4.67 12.20
N LYS A 46 -14.20 5.61 11.59
CA LYS A 46 -14.33 6.98 12.13
C LYS A 46 -15.25 7.04 13.35
N ALA A 47 -16.27 6.18 13.42
CA ALA A 47 -17.24 6.15 14.52
C ALA A 47 -16.73 5.45 15.80
N LEU A 48 -15.55 4.81 15.74
CA LEU A 48 -14.96 4.13 16.89
C LEU A 48 -14.68 5.10 18.05
N MET A 49 -15.26 4.79 19.21
CA MET A 49 -15.03 5.49 20.47
C MET A 49 -13.93 4.79 21.26
N ASN A 50 -12.95 5.55 21.75
CA ASN A 50 -11.86 5.06 22.61
C ASN A 50 -11.10 3.83 22.07
N PRO A 51 -10.57 3.88 20.83
CA PRO A 51 -9.76 2.77 20.30
C PRO A 51 -8.54 2.50 21.17
N SER A 52 -8.17 1.24 21.31
CA SER A 52 -6.88 0.84 21.88
C SER A 52 -5.73 1.34 21.00
N ARG A 53 -4.51 1.34 21.54
CA ARG A 53 -3.35 1.81 20.78
C ARG A 53 -3.08 1.00 19.51
N LYS A 54 -3.32 -0.32 19.56
CA LYS A 54 -3.22 -1.21 18.39
C LYS A 54 -4.21 -0.77 17.31
N GLU A 55 -5.46 -0.57 17.70
CA GLU A 55 -6.54 -0.12 16.82
C GLU A 55 -6.26 1.26 16.21
N GLU A 56 -5.72 2.21 16.97
CA GLU A 56 -5.32 3.52 16.43
C GLU A 56 -4.28 3.39 15.31
N ILE A 57 -3.27 2.54 15.51
CA ILE A 57 -2.22 2.30 14.51
C ILE A 57 -2.82 1.64 13.27
N LEU A 58 -3.60 0.57 13.45
CA LEU A 58 -4.23 -0.16 12.34
C LEU A 58 -5.18 0.75 11.56
N LYS A 59 -5.98 1.57 12.23
CA LYS A 59 -6.84 2.58 11.59
C LYS A 59 -6.01 3.56 10.78
N GLY A 60 -4.91 4.08 11.33
CA GLY A 60 -4.01 5.00 10.66
C GLY A 60 -3.38 4.40 9.41
N LEU A 61 -2.86 3.16 9.51
CA LEU A 61 -2.29 2.42 8.37
C LEU A 61 -3.35 2.17 7.28
N TYR A 62 -4.54 1.74 7.68
CA TYR A 62 -5.65 1.51 6.75
C TYR A 62 -6.09 2.79 6.02
N PHE A 63 -6.21 3.91 6.74
CA PHE A 63 -6.53 5.21 6.13
C PHE A 63 -5.46 5.67 5.13
N ARG A 64 -4.18 5.37 5.39
CA ARG A 64 -3.10 5.64 4.43
C ARG A 64 -3.22 4.76 3.18
N MET A 65 -3.53 3.48 3.33
CA MET A 65 -3.79 2.60 2.18
C MET A 65 -5.00 3.09 1.37
N TYR A 66 -6.07 3.48 2.05
CA TYR A 66 -7.27 4.03 1.42
C TYR A 66 -6.97 5.32 0.63
N ALA A 67 -6.15 6.21 1.17
CA ALA A 67 -5.71 7.42 0.46
C ALA A 67 -4.94 7.08 -0.83
N TRP A 68 -4.10 6.04 -0.81
CA TRP A 68 -3.43 5.54 -2.01
C TRP A 68 -4.40 4.95 -3.02
N MET A 69 -5.39 4.16 -2.58
CA MET A 69 -6.45 3.65 -3.47
C MET A 69 -7.24 4.79 -4.12
N ARG A 70 -7.59 5.84 -3.37
CA ARG A 70 -8.24 7.03 -3.93
C ARG A 70 -7.35 7.80 -4.90
N THR A 71 -6.05 7.82 -4.65
CA THR A 71 -5.06 8.41 -5.57
C THR A 71 -5.01 7.62 -6.87
N LEU A 72 -4.95 6.29 -6.82
CA LEU A 72 -5.00 5.42 -8.00
C LEU A 72 -6.27 5.65 -8.81
N VAL A 73 -7.44 5.76 -8.17
CA VAL A 73 -8.70 6.07 -8.85
C VAL A 73 -8.70 7.48 -9.48
N SER A 74 -8.03 8.45 -8.85
CA SER A 74 -7.98 9.83 -9.35
C SER A 74 -6.99 10.01 -10.51
N LEU A 75 -5.96 9.17 -10.58
CA LEU A 75 -4.93 9.17 -11.63
C LEU A 75 -5.29 8.14 -12.71
N ASN A 76 -6.38 8.39 -13.43
CA ASN A 76 -6.99 7.43 -14.36
C ASN A 76 -6.40 7.46 -15.79
N ASP A 77 -5.27 8.12 -15.99
CA ASP A 77 -4.54 8.17 -17.27
C ASP A 77 -3.23 7.37 -17.18
N THR A 78 -2.88 6.66 -18.25
CA THR A 78 -1.71 5.76 -18.29
C THR A 78 -0.38 6.52 -18.21
N VAL A 79 -0.38 7.83 -18.48
CA VAL A 79 0.78 8.70 -18.21
C VAL A 79 1.17 8.70 -16.73
N HIS A 80 0.26 8.35 -15.83
CA HIS A 80 0.48 8.26 -14.39
C HIS A 80 1.06 6.91 -13.93
N PHE A 81 1.55 6.06 -14.84
CA PHE A 81 2.08 4.73 -14.52
C PHE A 81 3.12 4.72 -13.38
N GLN A 82 4.01 5.72 -13.28
CA GLN A 82 5.01 5.79 -12.19
C GLN A 82 4.36 6.08 -10.83
N ALA A 83 3.35 6.95 -10.82
CA ALA A 83 2.57 7.24 -9.62
C ALA A 83 1.75 6.02 -9.21
N ALA A 84 1.18 5.30 -10.18
CA ALA A 84 0.48 4.06 -9.93
C ALA A 84 1.40 3.00 -9.32
N ALA A 85 2.59 2.78 -9.89
CA ALA A 85 3.58 1.85 -9.37
C ALA A 85 4.03 2.23 -7.94
N SER A 86 4.22 3.53 -7.67
CA SER A 86 4.58 4.05 -6.35
C SER A 86 3.47 3.82 -5.31
N ALA A 87 2.22 4.05 -5.70
CA ALA A 87 1.06 3.81 -4.85
C ALA A 87 0.93 2.33 -4.51
N THR A 88 1.07 1.43 -5.50
CA THR A 88 1.01 -0.02 -5.31
C THR A 88 2.11 -0.52 -4.37
N ARG A 89 3.35 0.00 -4.48
CA ARG A 89 4.42 -0.31 -3.51
C ARG A 89 4.07 0.15 -2.10
N SER A 90 3.55 1.37 -1.98
CA SER A 90 3.18 1.93 -0.68
C SER A 90 2.05 1.12 -0.04
N ILE A 91 1.07 0.67 -0.82
CA ILE A 91 -0.01 -0.22 -0.38
C ILE A 91 0.59 -1.55 0.11
N PHE A 92 1.53 -2.16 -0.61
CA PHE A 92 2.18 -3.38 -0.17
C PHE A 92 2.92 -3.20 1.17
N GLU A 93 3.75 -2.16 1.30
CA GLU A 93 4.49 -1.93 2.54
C GLU A 93 3.58 -1.66 3.74
N LEU A 94 2.44 -1.00 3.52
CA LEU A 94 1.42 -0.77 4.54
C LEU A 94 0.68 -2.07 4.91
N LEU A 95 0.42 -2.96 3.95
CA LEU A 95 -0.14 -4.29 4.22
C LEU A 95 0.80 -5.10 5.11
N LEU A 96 2.10 -5.11 4.80
CA LEU A 96 3.11 -5.77 5.64
C LEU A 96 3.09 -5.19 7.06
N ASP A 97 3.00 -3.86 7.19
CA ASP A 97 2.94 -3.23 8.50
C ASP A 97 1.69 -3.61 9.29
N ILE A 98 0.52 -3.70 8.63
CA ILE A 98 -0.72 -4.16 9.25
C ILE A 98 -0.56 -5.59 9.77
N LYS A 99 -0.05 -6.52 8.96
CA LYS A 99 0.16 -7.93 9.33
C LYS A 99 1.09 -8.05 10.54
N LEU A 100 2.24 -7.39 10.48
CA LEU A 100 3.22 -7.38 11.57
C LEU A 100 2.67 -6.79 12.87
N ILE A 101 1.86 -5.73 12.81
CA ILE A 101 1.20 -5.16 14.01
C ILE A 101 0.11 -6.09 14.54
N MET A 102 -0.64 -6.78 13.68
CA MET A 102 -1.66 -7.75 14.10
C MET A 102 -1.06 -8.90 14.89
N ASP A 103 0.09 -9.41 14.43
CA ASP A 103 0.76 -10.57 15.00
C ASP A 103 1.73 -10.21 16.15
N ASP A 104 1.83 -8.93 16.52
CA ASP A 104 2.88 -8.40 17.42
C ASP A 104 4.29 -8.88 17.02
N ASN A 105 4.59 -8.87 15.72
CA ASN A 105 5.84 -9.38 15.15
C ASN A 105 6.66 -8.23 14.51
N PRO A 106 7.90 -7.96 14.94
CA PRO A 106 8.57 -8.54 16.10
C PRO A 106 7.92 -8.10 17.41
N LYS A 107 8.08 -8.94 18.45
CA LYS A 107 7.51 -8.71 19.80
C LYS A 107 7.63 -7.26 20.27
N GLY A 108 6.53 -6.71 20.76
CA GLY A 108 6.42 -5.30 21.12
C GLY A 108 6.32 -4.38 19.90
N ALA A 109 5.67 -4.85 18.83
CA ALA A 109 5.53 -4.15 17.56
C ALA A 109 4.86 -2.78 17.74
N ILE A 110 3.84 -2.70 18.60
CA ILE A 110 3.13 -1.46 18.92
C ILE A 110 4.08 -0.42 19.53
N GLN A 111 4.91 -0.83 20.50
CA GLN A 111 5.85 0.07 21.17
C GLN A 111 6.95 0.53 20.19
N LYS A 112 7.48 -0.41 19.38
CA LYS A 112 8.46 -0.10 18.34
C LYS A 112 7.91 0.89 17.30
N PHE A 113 6.69 0.67 16.82
CA PHE A 113 6.01 1.55 15.86
C PHE A 113 5.90 2.99 16.39
N ASN A 114 5.46 3.14 17.64
CA ASN A 114 5.34 4.46 18.27
C ASN A 114 6.70 5.12 18.47
N ALA A 115 7.68 4.40 19.01
CA ALA A 115 9.02 4.92 19.26
C ALA A 115 9.72 5.33 17.96
N PHE A 116 9.50 4.59 16.86
CA PHE A 116 10.14 4.85 15.58
C PHE A 116 9.81 6.24 15.02
N VAL A 117 8.57 6.72 15.19
CA VAL A 117 8.18 8.06 14.74
C VAL A 117 9.03 9.14 15.40
N GLU A 118 9.29 9.02 16.71
CA GLU A 118 10.12 9.96 17.45
C GLU A 118 11.59 9.88 17.02
N VAL A 119 12.11 8.65 16.86
CA VAL A 119 13.47 8.39 16.38
C VAL A 119 13.70 9.01 14.99
N GLU A 120 12.78 8.78 14.06
CA GLU A 120 12.89 9.32 12.69
C GLU A 120 12.73 10.83 12.64
N LYS A 121 11.77 11.39 13.40
CA LYS A 121 11.59 12.84 13.50
C LYS A 121 12.87 13.52 14.00
N PHE A 122 13.48 12.98 15.06
CA PHE A 122 14.75 13.50 15.58
C PHE A 122 15.89 13.32 14.59
N ARG A 123 16.01 12.15 13.93
CA ARG A 123 17.04 11.88 12.92
C ARG A 123 16.98 12.88 11.77
N MET A 124 15.79 13.16 11.24
CA MET A 124 15.57 14.16 10.19
C MET A 124 15.89 15.58 10.65
N ALA A 125 15.43 15.95 11.85
CA ALA A 125 15.72 17.28 12.41
C ALA A 125 17.22 17.49 12.61
N LYS A 126 17.91 16.50 13.21
CA LYS A 126 19.36 16.54 13.42
C LYS A 126 20.12 16.63 12.11
N GLY A 127 19.77 15.81 11.11
CA GLY A 127 20.39 15.88 9.78
C GLY A 127 20.27 17.25 9.11
N TYR A 128 19.12 17.90 9.24
CA TYR A 128 18.91 19.27 8.75
C TYR A 128 19.78 20.29 9.50
N VAL A 129 19.77 20.26 10.84
CA VAL A 129 20.55 21.19 11.68
C VAL A 129 22.06 21.00 11.42
N ASP A 130 22.54 19.77 11.36
CA ASP A 130 23.95 19.44 11.09
C ASP A 130 24.36 19.89 9.67
N PHE A 131 23.46 19.77 8.69
CA PHE A 131 23.70 20.28 7.34
C PHE A 131 23.78 21.80 7.32
N LYS A 132 22.82 22.49 7.95
CA LYS A 132 22.79 23.96 8.05
C LYS A 132 24.05 24.49 8.72
N ASN A 133 24.46 23.91 9.85
CA ASN A 133 25.63 24.33 10.61
C ASN A 133 26.94 24.15 9.82
N ARG A 134 27.03 23.11 8.97
CA ARG A 134 28.18 22.91 8.08
C ARG A 134 28.18 23.82 6.85
N ASN A 135 27.07 24.47 6.53
CA ASN A 135 26.91 25.28 5.32
C ASN A 135 26.31 26.67 5.63
N PRO A 136 26.96 27.48 6.48
CA PRO A 136 26.40 28.76 6.93
C PRO A 136 26.20 29.79 5.80
N ALA A 137 26.87 29.63 4.67
CA ALA A 137 26.74 30.51 3.51
C ALA A 137 25.41 30.32 2.74
N LEU A 138 24.75 29.18 2.89
CA LEU A 138 23.47 28.92 2.24
C LEU A 138 22.35 29.64 3.00
N ARG A 139 21.53 30.40 2.26
CA ARG A 139 20.36 31.10 2.83
C ARG A 139 19.20 30.12 2.96
N TYR A 140 18.94 29.67 4.19
CA TYR A 140 17.83 28.78 4.48
C TYR A 140 16.64 29.54 5.06
N VAL A 141 15.43 29.14 4.70
CA VAL A 141 14.25 29.46 5.50
C VAL A 141 14.43 28.75 6.85
N GLY A 142 14.53 29.50 7.94
CA GLY A 142 14.75 28.93 9.26
C GLY A 142 13.64 27.94 9.65
N ASP A 143 14.02 26.77 10.17
CA ASP A 143 13.08 25.77 10.70
C ASP A 143 13.26 25.67 12.21
N ARG A 144 12.62 26.62 12.91
CA ARG A 144 12.68 26.71 14.38
C ARG A 144 12.18 25.44 15.06
N GLY A 145 11.28 24.68 14.42
CA GLY A 145 10.77 23.43 14.98
C GLY A 145 11.84 22.35 15.07
N LYS A 146 12.63 22.17 14.00
CA LYS A 146 13.75 21.22 13.98
C LYS A 146 14.87 21.66 14.94
N GLU A 147 15.21 22.95 14.94
CA GLU A 147 16.23 23.50 15.84
C GLU A 147 15.85 23.33 17.31
N ASN A 148 14.61 23.67 17.68
CA ASN A 148 14.12 23.49 19.05
C ASN A 148 14.13 22.03 19.48
N LEU A 149 13.77 21.10 18.60
CA LEU A 149 13.80 19.67 18.91
C LEU A 149 15.22 19.18 19.17
N VAL A 150 16.18 19.56 18.32
CA VAL A 150 17.58 19.10 18.43
C VAL A 150 18.30 19.74 19.62
N ASN A 151 18.02 21.01 19.91
CA ASN A 151 18.68 21.76 20.98
C ASN A 151 18.00 21.57 22.35
N LYS A 152 16.89 20.82 22.41
CA LYS A 152 16.21 20.52 23.67
C LYS A 152 17.12 19.66 24.56
N GLN A 153 17.37 20.15 25.76
CA GLN A 153 18.21 19.47 26.75
C GLN A 153 17.70 18.04 27.02
N GLY A 154 18.61 17.06 26.97
CA GLY A 154 18.30 15.66 27.26
C GLY A 154 17.61 14.89 26.12
N GLU A 155 17.26 15.56 25.01
CA GLU A 155 16.47 14.94 23.94
C GLU A 155 17.29 13.90 23.16
N GLN A 156 18.58 14.17 22.90
CA GLN A 156 19.46 13.21 22.23
C GLN A 156 19.62 11.93 23.07
N GLU A 157 19.89 12.07 24.36
CA GLU A 157 20.05 10.96 25.29
C GLU A 157 18.75 10.15 25.42
N ARG A 158 17.60 10.82 25.43
CA ARG A 158 16.28 10.19 25.42
C ARG A 158 16.06 9.33 24.17
N ILE A 159 16.38 9.86 22.99
CA ILE A 159 16.27 9.13 21.71
C ILE A 159 17.27 7.97 21.65
N GLU A 160 18.49 8.14 22.15
CA GLU A 160 19.48 7.07 22.28
C GLU A 160 18.98 5.91 23.17
N LYS A 161 18.39 6.23 24.33
CA LYS A 161 17.77 5.23 25.22
C LYS A 161 16.60 4.51 24.55
N LEU A 162 15.73 5.24 23.84
CA LEU A 162 14.63 4.62 23.08
C LEU A 162 15.15 3.65 22.01
N ARG A 163 16.23 4.03 21.29
CA ARG A 163 16.84 3.15 20.29
C ARG A 163 17.38 1.86 20.91
N ALA A 164 18.16 1.99 21.98
CA ALA A 164 18.72 0.85 22.68
C ALA A 164 17.63 -0.08 23.24
N LEU A 165 16.55 0.49 23.80
CA LEU A 165 15.44 -0.26 24.37
C LEU A 165 14.72 -1.14 23.34
N HIS A 166 14.49 -0.60 22.13
CA HIS A 166 13.60 -1.24 21.15
C HIS A 166 14.33 -2.00 20.03
N TRP A 167 15.55 -1.61 19.68
CA TRP A 167 16.34 -2.24 18.61
C TRP A 167 17.70 -2.74 19.08
N GLY A 168 18.07 -2.53 20.35
CA GLY A 168 19.34 -2.99 20.91
C GLY A 168 20.53 -2.13 20.49
N ASN A 169 21.73 -2.69 20.71
CA ASN A 169 23.01 -2.07 20.41
C ASN A 169 23.76 -2.85 19.33
N ASP A 170 24.58 -2.16 18.55
CA ASP A 170 25.51 -2.77 17.59
C ASP A 170 26.69 -3.47 18.31
N SER A 171 27.56 -4.12 17.54
CA SER A 171 28.74 -4.82 18.08
C SER A 171 29.74 -3.91 18.80
N LYS A 172 29.62 -2.59 18.67
CA LYS A 172 30.42 -1.58 19.36
C LYS A 172 29.69 -0.97 20.55
N GLY A 173 28.54 -1.52 20.95
CA GLY A 173 27.73 -1.04 22.07
C GLY A 173 26.93 0.22 21.78
N ARG A 174 26.80 0.65 20.51
CA ARG A 174 26.07 1.86 20.12
C ARG A 174 24.62 1.54 19.80
N PRO A 175 23.63 2.37 20.19
CA PRO A 175 22.23 2.13 19.86
C PRO A 175 22.01 1.98 18.35
N ILE A 176 21.30 0.93 17.93
CA ILE A 176 21.03 0.67 16.52
C ILE A 176 20.15 1.78 15.93
N ILE A 177 20.48 2.20 14.70
CA ILE A 177 19.65 3.11 13.90
C ILE A 177 18.76 2.25 13.00
N PRO A 178 17.48 2.01 13.36
CA PRO A 178 16.60 1.22 12.52
C PRO A 178 16.31 1.95 11.20
N LYS A 179 16.26 1.20 10.09
CA LYS A 179 15.79 1.73 8.79
C LYS A 179 14.26 1.72 8.66
N HIS A 180 13.59 0.95 9.52
CA HIS A 180 12.15 0.74 9.55
C HIS A 180 11.74 0.42 10.98
N TRP A 181 10.49 0.68 11.38
CA TRP A 181 10.05 0.48 12.77
C TRP A 181 10.23 -0.95 13.29
N SER A 182 10.05 -1.96 12.43
CA SER A 182 10.28 -3.36 12.79
C SER A 182 11.76 -3.70 12.99
N GLY A 183 12.67 -2.86 12.50
CA GLY A 183 14.10 -3.17 12.41
C GLY A 183 14.46 -4.07 11.22
N TRP A 184 13.48 -4.48 10.41
CA TRP A 184 13.68 -5.38 9.28
C TRP A 184 13.55 -4.66 7.93
N PRO A 185 14.35 -5.04 6.92
CA PRO A 185 14.13 -4.61 5.54
C PRO A 185 12.84 -5.21 4.96
N THR A 186 12.34 -4.65 3.85
CA THR A 186 11.06 -5.05 3.24
C THR A 186 11.01 -6.53 2.86
N ASN A 187 12.09 -7.12 2.34
CA ASN A 187 12.14 -8.57 2.03
C ASN A 187 11.89 -9.44 3.27
N LYS A 188 12.53 -9.10 4.40
CA LYS A 188 12.36 -9.85 5.65
C LYS A 188 10.95 -9.65 6.22
N ARG A 189 10.39 -8.43 6.11
CA ARG A 189 8.98 -8.20 6.48
C ARG A 189 8.01 -9.04 5.65
N ALA A 190 8.28 -9.21 4.35
CA ALA A 190 7.46 -10.05 3.47
C ALA A 190 7.57 -11.54 3.82
N GLU A 191 8.78 -12.03 4.09
CA GLU A 191 9.02 -13.40 4.58
C GLU A 191 8.22 -13.69 5.86
N GLU A 192 8.25 -12.76 6.81
CA GLU A 192 7.57 -12.87 8.11
C GLU A 192 6.04 -12.73 8.01
N ALA A 193 5.54 -12.01 7.00
CA ALA A 193 4.11 -11.89 6.71
C ALA A 193 3.53 -13.15 6.06
N GLY A 194 4.37 -13.97 5.42
CA GLY A 194 4.01 -15.29 4.89
C GLY A 194 4.39 -15.49 3.42
N LYS A 195 4.25 -16.75 2.95
CA LYS A 195 4.73 -17.17 1.62
C LYS A 195 4.09 -16.43 0.44
N HIS A 196 2.84 -16.01 0.58
CA HIS A 196 2.18 -15.22 -0.45
C HIS A 196 2.80 -13.82 -0.58
N ASP A 197 3.06 -13.15 0.54
CA ASP A 197 3.70 -11.82 0.54
C ASP A 197 5.17 -11.89 0.13
N GLU A 198 5.89 -12.95 0.54
CA GLU A 198 7.25 -13.23 0.08
C GLU A 198 7.30 -13.41 -1.45
N PHE A 199 6.36 -14.18 -2.02
CA PHE A 199 6.24 -14.33 -3.47
C PHE A 199 5.98 -12.98 -4.15
N PHE A 200 5.04 -12.19 -3.64
CA PHE A 200 4.77 -10.86 -4.19
C PHE A 200 6.01 -9.96 -4.18
N TYR A 201 6.77 -9.98 -3.07
CA TYR A 201 8.02 -9.23 -2.98
C TYR A 201 9.01 -9.64 -4.08
N CYS A 202 9.22 -10.94 -4.26
CA CYS A 202 10.14 -11.46 -5.28
C CYS A 202 9.67 -11.19 -6.71
N ALA A 203 8.38 -11.38 -7.00
CA ALA A 203 7.84 -11.34 -8.35
C ALA A 203 7.53 -9.91 -8.83
N SER A 204 7.07 -9.02 -7.92
CA SER A 204 6.46 -7.74 -8.31
C SER A 204 7.12 -6.52 -7.69
N PHE A 205 7.60 -6.59 -6.44
CA PHE A 205 8.10 -5.40 -5.74
C PHE A 205 9.33 -4.77 -6.41
N GLY A 206 10.25 -5.61 -6.88
CA GLY A 206 11.42 -5.17 -7.65
C GLY A 206 11.03 -4.46 -8.94
N LEU A 207 10.06 -5.01 -9.66
CA LEU A 207 9.54 -4.43 -10.91
C LEU A 207 8.87 -3.07 -10.67
N LEU A 208 8.02 -2.95 -9.66
CA LEU A 208 7.41 -1.66 -9.30
C LEU A 208 8.48 -0.63 -8.89
N SER A 209 9.54 -1.08 -8.20
CA SER A 209 10.66 -0.23 -7.79
C SER A 209 11.44 0.27 -9.01
N TRP A 210 11.61 -0.58 -10.03
CA TRP A 210 12.21 -0.21 -11.31
C TRP A 210 11.43 0.96 -11.92
N TYR A 211 10.11 0.85 -12.08
CA TYR A 211 9.33 1.92 -12.72
C TYR A 211 9.31 3.24 -11.94
N THR A 212 9.61 3.19 -10.64
CA THR A 212 9.65 4.39 -9.78
C THR A 212 11.04 5.03 -9.71
N HIS A 213 12.11 4.23 -9.65
CA HIS A 213 13.45 4.69 -9.28
C HIS A 213 14.56 4.30 -10.26
N SER A 214 14.25 3.55 -11.31
CA SER A 214 15.24 3.35 -12.38
C SER A 214 15.60 4.70 -13.00
N GLY A 215 16.87 4.83 -13.40
CA GLY A 215 17.29 5.97 -14.20
C GLY A 215 16.46 6.08 -15.49
N PRO A 216 16.63 7.15 -16.28
CA PRO A 216 15.84 7.39 -17.48
C PRO A 216 15.82 6.20 -18.46
N THR A 217 16.88 5.38 -18.47
CA THR A 217 16.97 4.14 -19.27
C THR A 217 15.88 3.11 -19.00
N GLY A 218 15.22 3.14 -17.84
CA GLY A 218 14.12 2.24 -17.52
C GLY A 218 12.76 2.67 -18.08
N VAL A 219 12.64 3.90 -18.59
CA VAL A 219 11.40 4.46 -19.17
C VAL A 219 11.62 4.93 -20.61
N GLN A 220 12.84 5.32 -20.96
CA GLN A 220 13.22 5.77 -22.28
C GLN A 220 12.95 4.65 -23.30
N GLY A 221 12.13 4.95 -24.31
CA GLY A 221 11.79 4.01 -25.37
C GLY A 221 10.65 3.04 -25.03
N MET A 222 9.98 3.19 -23.88
CA MET A 222 8.74 2.45 -23.62
C MET A 222 7.69 2.81 -24.67
N SER A 223 7.06 1.79 -25.25
CA SER A 223 5.89 1.98 -26.12
C SER A 223 4.68 2.40 -25.28
N LYS A 224 3.63 2.89 -25.95
CA LYS A 224 2.36 3.22 -25.30
C LYS A 224 1.77 2.00 -24.58
N GLU A 225 1.82 0.83 -25.21
CA GLU A 225 1.33 -0.43 -24.66
C GLU A 225 2.13 -0.84 -23.42
N ALA A 226 3.44 -0.58 -23.39
CA ALA A 226 4.25 -0.84 -22.20
C ALA A 226 3.84 0.06 -21.02
N LEU A 227 3.55 1.35 -21.27
CA LEU A 227 3.04 2.26 -20.23
C LEU A 227 1.67 1.82 -19.71
N GLU A 228 0.77 1.45 -20.64
CA GLU A 228 -0.55 0.88 -20.33
C GLU A 228 -0.42 -0.39 -19.48
N ALA A 229 0.51 -1.29 -19.82
CA ALA A 229 0.76 -2.51 -19.06
C ALA A 229 1.22 -2.22 -17.62
N VAL A 230 2.15 -1.29 -17.43
CA VAL A 230 2.61 -0.92 -16.07
C VAL A 230 1.49 -0.30 -15.26
N PHE A 231 0.72 0.58 -15.89
CA PHE A 231 -0.45 1.20 -15.27
C PHE A 231 -1.46 0.14 -14.82
N GLY A 232 -1.93 -0.71 -15.74
CA GLY A 232 -2.90 -1.76 -15.40
C GLY A 232 -2.39 -2.78 -14.40
N ASN A 233 -1.12 -3.21 -14.51
CA ASN A 233 -0.52 -4.12 -13.53
C ASN A 233 -0.46 -3.51 -12.14
N SER A 234 -0.16 -2.21 -12.03
CA SER A 234 -0.16 -1.51 -10.75
C SER A 234 -1.53 -1.54 -10.09
N HIS A 235 -2.59 -1.27 -10.87
CA HIS A 235 -3.98 -1.39 -10.42
C HIS A 235 -4.37 -2.82 -10.03
N MET A 236 -4.06 -3.80 -10.87
CA MET A 236 -4.32 -5.21 -10.64
C MET A 236 -3.68 -5.70 -9.33
N LEU A 237 -2.43 -5.34 -9.08
CA LEU A 237 -1.71 -5.76 -7.88
C LEU A 237 -2.21 -5.05 -6.61
N ALA A 238 -2.60 -3.77 -6.71
CA ALA A 238 -3.08 -2.98 -5.57
C ALA A 238 -4.34 -3.55 -4.93
N GLN A 239 -5.27 -4.06 -5.75
CA GLN A 239 -6.58 -4.54 -5.32
C GLN A 239 -6.52 -5.65 -4.26
N PRO A 240 -5.91 -6.83 -4.52
CA PRO A 240 -5.90 -7.91 -3.54
C PRO A 240 -5.19 -7.51 -2.25
N MET A 241 -4.13 -6.70 -2.31
CA MET A 241 -3.43 -6.21 -1.13
C MET A 241 -4.32 -5.32 -0.26
N PHE A 242 -5.09 -4.42 -0.89
CA PHE A 242 -6.01 -3.56 -0.17
C PHE A 242 -7.21 -4.32 0.40
N LEU A 243 -7.75 -5.29 -0.35
CA LEU A 243 -8.84 -6.14 0.13
C LEU A 243 -8.41 -7.07 1.27
N ASP A 244 -7.18 -7.58 1.25
CA ASP A 244 -6.59 -8.34 2.35
C ASP A 244 -6.49 -7.49 3.61
N ALA A 245 -5.90 -6.28 3.51
CA ALA A 245 -5.88 -5.32 4.62
C ALA A 245 -7.30 -4.97 5.11
N THR A 246 -8.27 -4.83 4.21
CA THR A 246 -9.66 -4.56 4.55
C THR A 246 -10.26 -5.69 5.38
N LEU A 247 -10.05 -6.94 4.98
CA LEU A 247 -10.53 -8.10 5.70
C LEU A 247 -9.87 -8.23 7.08
N LEU A 248 -8.56 -8.07 7.15
CA LEU A 248 -7.77 -8.11 8.38
C LEU A 248 -8.26 -7.06 9.38
N VAL A 249 -8.38 -5.81 8.95
CA VAL A 249 -8.87 -4.70 9.76
C VAL A 249 -10.33 -4.94 10.17
N ALA A 250 -11.20 -5.37 9.26
CA ALA A 250 -12.60 -5.67 9.58
C ALA A 250 -12.73 -6.77 10.66
N LYS A 251 -11.85 -7.77 10.68
CA LYS A 251 -11.80 -8.80 11.73
C LYS A 251 -11.38 -8.21 13.07
N GLU A 252 -10.28 -7.45 13.12
CA GLU A 252 -9.79 -6.83 14.36
C GLU A 252 -10.86 -5.96 15.02
N PHE A 253 -11.55 -5.15 14.22
CA PHE A 253 -12.61 -4.25 14.69
C PHE A 253 -13.99 -4.92 14.83
N LYS A 254 -14.06 -6.25 14.65
CA LYS A 254 -15.31 -7.05 14.73
C LYS A 254 -16.43 -6.56 13.79
N LEU A 255 -16.06 -5.85 12.71
CA LEU A 255 -17.01 -5.33 11.73
C LEU A 255 -17.67 -6.44 10.92
N ILE A 256 -17.00 -7.57 10.74
CA ILE A 256 -17.60 -8.75 10.07
C ILE A 256 -18.78 -9.30 10.88
N THR A 257 -18.68 -9.29 12.22
CA THR A 257 -19.77 -9.71 13.09
C THR A 257 -20.89 -8.66 13.10
N ALA A 258 -20.54 -7.38 13.12
CA ALA A 258 -21.51 -6.29 13.15
C ALA A 258 -22.23 -6.06 11.81
N ILE A 259 -21.59 -6.40 10.68
CA ILE A 259 -22.08 -6.21 9.33
C ILE A 259 -21.99 -7.56 8.61
N PRO A 260 -23.02 -8.43 8.73
CA PRO A 260 -22.94 -9.80 8.23
C PRO A 260 -22.59 -9.92 6.75
N GLN A 261 -23.02 -8.95 5.92
CA GLN A 261 -22.74 -8.95 4.47
C GLN A 261 -21.35 -8.42 4.11
N LEU A 262 -20.55 -7.94 5.07
CA LEU A 262 -19.26 -7.29 4.76
C LEU A 262 -18.28 -8.24 4.06
N THR A 263 -18.21 -9.49 4.50
CA THR A 263 -17.34 -10.50 3.87
C THR A 263 -17.72 -10.71 2.40
N ASP A 264 -19.01 -10.76 2.08
CA ASP A 264 -19.46 -10.97 0.71
C ASP A 264 -19.25 -9.73 -0.14
N ARG A 265 -19.45 -8.53 0.41
CA ARG A 265 -19.11 -7.27 -0.27
C ARG A 265 -17.61 -7.14 -0.57
N ILE A 266 -16.73 -7.62 0.32
CA ILE A 266 -15.28 -7.69 0.06
C ILE A 266 -14.98 -8.64 -1.11
N LYS A 267 -15.63 -9.81 -1.14
CA LYS A 267 -15.48 -10.76 -2.25
C LYS A 267 -16.00 -10.17 -3.57
N GLU A 268 -17.17 -9.55 -3.56
CA GLU A 268 -17.76 -8.88 -4.72
C GLU A 268 -16.83 -7.81 -5.29
N ALA A 269 -16.25 -6.96 -4.44
CA ALA A 269 -15.25 -5.98 -4.86
C ALA A 269 -14.02 -6.64 -5.50
N GLY A 270 -13.60 -7.81 -5.00
CA GLY A 270 -12.51 -8.60 -5.58
C GLY A 270 -12.85 -9.25 -6.93
N LEU A 271 -14.12 -9.39 -7.27
CA LEU A 271 -14.58 -9.96 -8.54
C LEU A 271 -14.83 -8.91 -9.63
N ALA A 272 -14.78 -7.62 -9.30
CA ALA A 272 -15.13 -6.52 -10.20
C ALA A 272 -14.40 -6.57 -11.55
N VAL A 273 -13.10 -6.92 -11.56
CA VAL A 273 -12.32 -7.08 -12.80
C VAL A 273 -12.93 -8.15 -13.71
N GLY A 274 -13.24 -9.32 -13.14
CA GLY A 274 -13.82 -10.44 -13.88
C GLY A 274 -15.20 -10.10 -14.44
N THR A 275 -16.01 -9.36 -13.68
CA THR A 275 -17.32 -8.88 -14.13
C THR A 275 -17.19 -7.97 -15.35
N VAL A 276 -16.29 -6.98 -15.31
CA VAL A 276 -16.09 -6.05 -16.45
C VAL A 276 -15.60 -6.80 -17.70
N ILE A 277 -14.67 -7.74 -17.52
CA ILE A 277 -14.16 -8.58 -18.61
C ILE A 277 -15.28 -9.44 -19.23
N LEU A 278 -16.12 -10.05 -18.39
CA LEU A 278 -17.25 -10.87 -18.85
C LEU A 278 -18.28 -10.04 -19.62
N ASP A 279 -18.63 -8.87 -19.12
CA ASP A 279 -19.61 -7.97 -19.76
C ASP A 279 -19.14 -7.54 -21.16
N GLU A 280 -17.85 -7.21 -21.30
CA GLU A 280 -17.28 -6.84 -22.61
C GLU A 280 -17.28 -8.02 -23.58
N HIS A 281 -17.00 -9.24 -23.13
CA HIS A 281 -17.07 -10.42 -23.99
C HIS A 281 -18.50 -10.74 -24.44
N ILE A 282 -19.48 -10.68 -23.53
CA ILE A 282 -20.89 -10.86 -23.86
C ILE A 282 -21.33 -9.85 -24.91
N LYS A 283 -20.87 -8.60 -24.80
CA LYS A 283 -21.13 -7.55 -25.78
C LYS A 283 -20.55 -7.90 -27.16
N GLN A 284 -19.30 -8.37 -27.22
CA GLN A 284 -18.69 -8.80 -28.48
C GLN A 284 -19.45 -9.94 -29.16
N LEU A 285 -19.90 -10.93 -28.39
CA LEU A 285 -20.68 -12.05 -28.93
C LEU A 285 -21.99 -11.56 -29.56
N LYS A 286 -22.71 -10.65 -28.88
CA LYS A 286 -23.94 -10.03 -29.42
C LYS A 286 -23.68 -9.22 -30.68
N ASP A 287 -22.58 -8.47 -30.74
CA ASP A 287 -22.21 -7.69 -31.92
C ASP A 287 -21.87 -8.60 -33.12
N LEU A 288 -21.29 -9.78 -32.88
CA LEU A 288 -21.02 -10.78 -33.92
C LEU A 288 -22.30 -11.45 -34.42
N GLU A 289 -23.26 -11.75 -33.55
CA GLU A 289 -24.57 -12.27 -33.93
C GLU A 289 -25.34 -11.27 -34.79
N ASN A 290 -25.37 -9.99 -34.40
CA ASN A 290 -26.04 -8.93 -35.14
C ASN A 290 -25.42 -8.63 -36.52
N LYS A 291 -24.14 -8.96 -36.74
CA LYS A 291 -23.47 -8.81 -38.04
C LYS A 291 -23.71 -9.99 -38.98
N LYS A 292 -24.25 -11.11 -38.47
CA LYS A 292 -24.54 -12.33 -39.24
C LYS A 292 -26.00 -12.41 -39.71
N GLY A 293 -26.90 -11.61 -39.12
CA GLY A 293 -28.31 -11.46 -39.52
C GLY A 293 -28.53 -10.22 -40.35
#